data_AF-A0AAP2CKA5-F1
#
_entry.id   AF-A0AAP2CKA5-F1
#
_cell.length_a   1.000
_cell.length_b   1.000
_cell.length_c   1.000
_cell.angle_alpha   90.00
_cell.angle_beta   90.00
_cell.angle_gamma   90.00
#
_symmetry.space_group_name_H-M   'P 1'
#
loop_
_entity.id
_entity.type
_entity.pdbx_description
1 polymer ?
#
loop_
_entity_poly.entity_id
_entity_poly.type
_entity_poly.pdbx_seq_one_letter_code
_entity_poly.pdbx_strand_id
1 'polypeptide(L)' 'MDFNKIIRFKIGGELWEVPLGVLLLVGGITLLLMIGGAYLGFTFGQNQF' A
#
# COMPACT_ATOMS: atom_id res chain seq x y z
N MET A 1 6.96 16.74 -6.95
CA MET A 1 5.59 16.20 -6.78
C MET A 1 4.90 17.05 -5.73
N ASP A 2 3.63 17.39 -5.94
CA ASP A 2 2.82 18.05 -4.92
C ASP A 2 2.07 17.00 -4.11
N PHE A 3 2.54 16.72 -2.90
CA PHE A 3 1.96 15.71 -2.00
C PHE A 3 0.60 16.13 -1.41
N ASN A 4 0.27 17.43 -1.47
CA ASN A 4 -1.01 17.94 -0.98
C ASN A 4 -2.08 17.95 -2.08
N LYS A 5 -1.73 17.57 -3.31
CA LYS A 5 -2.69 17.44 -4.42
C LYS A 5 -3.80 16.47 -4.00
N ILE A 6 -5.03 16.98 -3.91
CA ILE A 6 -6.21 16.15 -3.60
C ILE A 6 -6.54 15.32 -4.82
N ILE A 7 -6.60 14.00 -4.64
CA ILE A 7 -7.09 13.06 -5.64
C ILE A 7 -8.50 12.65 -5.26
N ARG A 8 -9.38 12.74 -6.25
CA ARG A 8 -10.80 12.39 -6.11
C ARG A 8 -11.06 11.13 -6.90
N PHE A 9 -11.65 10.13 -6.26
CA PHE A 9 -12.02 8.89 -6.90
C PHE A 9 -13.33 8.39 -6.29
N LYS A 10 -14.09 7.62 -7.07
CA LYS A 10 -15.39 7.10 -6.64
C LYS A 10 -15.23 5.62 -6.31
N ILE A 11 -15.54 5.25 -5.07
CA ILE A 11 -15.63 3.83 -4.67
C ILE A 11 -17.11 3.58 -4.35
N GLY A 12 -17.74 2.73 -5.16
CA GLY A 12 -19.18 2.49 -5.07
C GLY A 12 -20.00 3.76 -5.35
N GLY A 13 -20.85 4.15 -4.40
CA GLY A 13 -21.70 5.35 -4.48
C GLY A 13 -21.06 6.64 -3.96
N GLU A 14 -19.94 6.53 -3.22
CA GLU A 14 -19.35 7.66 -2.50
C GLU A 14 -18.15 8.25 -3.22
N LEU A 15 -18.05 9.58 -3.19
CA LEU A 15 -16.92 10.35 -3.67
C LEU A 15 -15.89 10.46 -2.55
N TRP A 16 -14.72 9.89 -2.77
CA TRP A 16 -13.61 9.93 -1.85
C TRP A 16 -12.60 10.99 -2.29
N GLU A 17 -12.18 11.83 -1.34
CA GLU A 17 -11.16 12.85 -1.54
C GLU A 17 -9.98 12.58 -0.61
N VAL A 18 -8.80 12.32 -1.18
CA VAL A 18 -7.63 11.94 -0.40
C VAL A 18 -6.39 12.67 -0.92
N PRO A 19 -5.53 13.24 -0.05
CA PRO A 19 -4.27 13.83 -0.48
C PRO A 19 -3.35 12.78 -1.13
N LEU A 20 -2.64 13.16 -2.19
CA LEU A 20 -1.72 12.29 -2.91
C LEU A 20 -0.66 11.67 -1.98
N GLY A 21 -0.17 12.43 -1.01
CA GLY A 21 0.80 11.94 -0.02
C GLY A 21 0.25 10.77 0.81
N VAL A 22 -1.03 10.81 1.19
CA VAL A 22 -1.67 9.74 1.96
C VAL A 22 -1.83 8.48 1.11
N LEU A 23 -2.25 8.63 -0.15
CA LEU A 23 -2.35 7.52 -1.11
C LEU A 23 -1.00 6.83 -1.33
N LEU A 24 0.06 7.61 -1.52
CA LEU A 24 1.42 7.08 -1.70
C LEU A 24 1.93 6.41 -0.42
N LEU A 25 1.63 6.96 0.75
CA LEU A 25 2.01 6.36 2.03
C LEU A 25 1.37 4.99 2.21
N VAL A 26 0.04 4.90 2.03
CA VAL A 26 -0.71 3.65 2.17
C VAL A 26 -0.25 2.62 1.13
N GLY A 27 -0.09 3.02 -0.13
CA GLY A 27 0.44 2.16 -1.17
C GLY A 27 1.86 1.67 -0.86
N GLY A 28 2.73 2.56 -0.38
CA GLY A 28 4.10 2.23 0.00
C GLY A 28 4.19 1.24 1.15
N ILE A 29 3.41 1.47 2.23
CA ILE A 29 3.33 0.54 3.37
C ILE A 29 2.80 -0.82 2.90
N THR A 30 1.76 -0.84 2.06
CA THR A 30 1.19 -2.07 1.53
C THR A 30 2.24 -2.89 0.78
N LEU A 31 3.00 -2.25 -0.12
CA LEU A 31 4.09 -2.91 -0.85
C LEU A 31 5.18 -3.43 0.09
N LEU A 32 5.60 -2.63 1.08
CA LEU A 32 6.59 -3.04 2.07
C LEU A 32 6.14 -4.28 2.85
N LEU A 33 4.88 -4.31 3.29
CA LEU A 33 4.32 -5.44 4.02
C LEU A 33 4.19 -6.67 3.13
N MET A 34 3.77 -6.54 1.87
CA MET A 34 3.72 -7.66 0.94
C MET A 34 5.10 -8.25 0.68
N ILE A 35 6.11 -7.41 0.42
CA ILE A 35 7.48 -7.86 0.18
C ILE A 35 8.06 -8.50 1.45
N GLY A 36 7.89 -7.85 2.60
CA GLY A 36 8.35 -8.38 3.89
C GLY A 36 7.69 -9.72 4.23
N GLY A 37 6.37 -9.82 4.06
CA GLY A 37 5.63 -11.06 4.28
C GLY A 37 6.05 -12.18 3.32
N ALA A 38 6.25 -11.87 2.03
CA ALA A 38 6.73 -12.85 1.06
C ALA A 38 8.14 -13.35 1.39
N TYR A 39 9.05 -12.45 1.76
CA TYR A 39 10.40 -12.81 2.18
C TYR A 39 10.41 -13.69 3.44
N LEU A 40 9.70 -13.27 4.49
CA LEU A 40 9.62 -14.02 5.74
C LEU A 40 8.96 -15.40 5.51
N GLY A 41 7.90 -15.47 4.71
CA GLY A 41 7.25 -16.73 4.35
C GLY A 41 8.16 -17.67 3.57
N PHE A 42 8.95 -17.14 2.63
CA PHE A 42 9.93 -17.91 1.88
C PHE A 42 11.06 -18.45 2.76
N THR A 43 11.65 -17.61 3.61
CA THR A 43 12.69 -18.03 4.57
C THR A 43 12.17 -19.06 5.56
N PHE A 44 10.95 -18.88 6.07
CA PHE A 44 10.33 -19.86 6.96
C PHE A 44 10.13 -21.21 6.28
N GLY A 45 9.63 -21.23 5.04
CA GLY A 45 9.48 -22.45 4.26
C GLY A 45 10.81 -23.17 3.98
N GLN A 46 11.89 -22.42 3.70
CA GLN A 46 13.23 -23.01 3.52
C GLN A 46 13.79 -23.64 4.79
N ASN A 47 13.49 -23.09 5.97
CA ASN A 47 14.00 -23.62 7.23
C ASN A 47 13.18 -24.81 7.76
N GLN A 48 12.07 -25.16 7.10
CA GLN A 48 11.17 -26.26 7.49
C GLN A 48 11.38 -27.56 6.70
N PHE A 49 12.13 -27.54 5.60
CA PHE A 49 12.47 -28.68 4.74
C PHE A 49 13.98 -28.83 4.64
#